data_AF-A0A1D9BCI9-F1
#
_entry.id   AF-A0A1D9BCI9-F1
#
_cell.length_a   1.000
_cell.length_b   1.000
_cell.length_c   1.000
_cell.angle_alpha   90.00
_cell.angle_beta   90.00
_cell.angle_gamma   90.00
#
_symmetry.space_group_name_H-M   'P 1'
#
loop_
_entity.id
_entity.type
_entity.pdbx_description
1 polymer ?
#
loop_
_entity_poly.entity_id
_entity_poly.type
_entity_poly.pdbx_seq_one_letter_code
_entity_poly.pdbx_strand_id
1 'polypeptide(L)'
;MTERHNPLSLTQLRAFTDVSELARETMDQLVGLLLALEALPDEAGRHMRSIARSARCELQLMHAEVDGLLGTVGVEGIQHA
;
A
#
# COMPACT_ATOMS: atom_id res chain seq x y z
N MET A 1 7.02 -25.32 -30.71
CA MET A 1 7.21 -24.31 -29.65
C MET A 1 5.82 -23.81 -29.28
N THR A 2 5.28 -24.27 -28.17
CA THR A 2 3.99 -23.80 -27.64
C THR A 2 4.28 -23.30 -26.24
N GLU A 3 4.37 -21.99 -26.09
CA GLU A 3 4.41 -21.34 -24.79
C GLU A 3 3.13 -21.70 -24.04
N ARG A 4 3.27 -22.60 -23.07
CA ARG A 4 2.21 -22.88 -22.11
C ARG A 4 2.16 -21.69 -21.18
N HIS A 5 1.35 -20.69 -21.53
CA HIS A 5 0.85 -19.71 -20.57
C HIS A 5 0.21 -20.50 -19.41
N ASN A 6 0.85 -20.46 -18.25
CA ASN A 6 0.42 -21.21 -17.08
C ASN A 6 -0.71 -20.41 -16.40
N PRO A 7 -1.98 -20.83 -16.51
CA PRO A 7 -3.12 -20.04 -16.01
C PRO A 7 -3.07 -19.82 -14.49
N LEU A 8 -2.32 -20.65 -13.77
CA LEU A 8 -2.03 -20.48 -12.35
C LEU A 8 -1.23 -19.20 -12.06
N SER A 9 -0.30 -18.79 -12.93
CA SER A 9 0.48 -17.56 -12.71
C SER A 9 -0.38 -16.30 -12.88
N LEU A 10 -1.30 -16.29 -13.85
CA LEU A 10 -2.25 -15.19 -14.04
C LEU A 10 -3.24 -15.06 -12.87
N THR A 11 -3.68 -16.19 -12.33
CA THR A 11 -4.60 -16.20 -11.17
C THR A 11 -3.88 -15.72 -9.90
N GLN A 12 -2.63 -16.15 -9.69
CA GLN A 12 -1.78 -15.66 -8.60
C GLN A 12 -1.44 -14.18 -8.74
N LEU A 13 -1.15 -13.71 -9.95
CA LEU A 13 -0.87 -12.31 -10.23
C LEU A 13 -2.09 -11.44 -9.92
N ARG A 14 -3.30 -11.88 -10.33
CA ARG A 14 -4.54 -11.16 -10.03
C ARG A 14 -4.83 -11.12 -8.54
N ALA A 15 -4.69 -12.24 -7.83
CA ALA A 15 -4.87 -12.28 -6.38
C ALA A 15 -3.86 -11.36 -5.65
N PHE A 16 -2.63 -11.28 -6.15
CA PHE A 16 -1.62 -10.36 -5.63
C PHE A 16 -2.04 -8.89 -5.87
N THR A 17 -2.47 -8.53 -7.08
CA THR A 17 -2.97 -7.19 -7.39
C THR A 17 -4.15 -6.80 -6.51
N ASP A 18 -5.16 -7.67 -6.36
CA ASP A 18 -6.34 -7.41 -5.53
C ASP A 18 -5.95 -7.16 -4.05
N VAL A 19 -5.01 -7.95 -3.52
CA VAL A 19 -4.49 -7.79 -2.15
C VAL A 19 -3.69 -6.49 -2.01
N SER A 20 -2.87 -6.14 -3.00
CA SER A 20 -2.10 -4.90 -3.00
C SER A 20 -2.98 -3.65 -3.10
N GLU A 21 -4.05 -3.68 -3.88
CA GLU A 21 -5.03 -2.60 -3.95
C GLU A 21 -5.76 -2.41 -2.60
N LEU A 22 -6.21 -3.51 -1.99
CA LEU A 22 -6.83 -3.46 -0.66
C LEU A 22 -5.86 -2.94 0.40
N ALA A 23 -4.59 -3.34 0.35
CA ALA A 23 -3.55 -2.84 1.24
C ALA A 23 -3.37 -1.32 1.09
N ARG A 24 -3.37 -0.82 -0.15
CA ARG A 24 -3.28 0.62 -0.44
C ARG A 24 -4.46 1.40 0.13
N GLU A 25 -5.69 0.95 -0.12
CA GLU A 25 -6.90 1.60 0.41
C GLU A 25 -6.90 1.62 1.96
N THR A 26 -6.45 0.52 2.57
CA THR A 26 -6.34 0.42 4.03
C THR A 26 -5.30 1.40 4.58
N MET A 27 -4.16 1.55 3.89
CA MET A 27 -3.14 2.54 4.24
C MET A 27 -3.69 3.97 4.13
N ASP A 28 -4.41 4.31 3.06
CA ASP A 28 -5.02 5.64 2.90
C ASP A 28 -6.00 5.98 4.04
N GLN A 29 -6.84 5.01 4.43
CA GLN A 29 -7.75 5.17 5.56
C GLN A 29 -7.00 5.41 6.87
N LEU A 30 -5.89 4.69 7.09
CA LEU A 30 -5.06 4.83 8.27
C LEU A 30 -4.35 6.20 8.31
N VAL A 31 -3.87 6.72 7.18
CA VAL A 31 -3.35 8.11 7.10
C VAL A 31 -4.41 9.11 7.58
N GLY A 32 -5.65 8.97 7.12
CA GLY A 32 -6.75 9.86 7.51
C GLY A 32 -7.01 9.85 9.02
N LEU A 33 -7.01 8.67 9.64
CA LEU A 33 -7.16 8.53 11.10
C LEU A 33 -6.00 9.16 11.86
N LEU A 34 -4.76 8.95 11.40
CA LEU A 34 -3.57 9.51 12.05
C LEU A 34 -3.55 11.04 11.96
N LEU A 35 -3.98 11.62 10.84
CA LEU A 35 -4.16 13.08 10.72
C LEU A 35 -5.22 13.62 11.68
N ALA A 36 -6.33 12.90 11.87
CA ALA A 36 -7.36 13.28 12.84
C ALA A 36 -6.82 13.26 14.28
N LEU A 37 -6.03 12.24 14.63
CA LEU A 37 -5.34 12.17 15.92
C LEU A 37 -4.29 13.27 16.09
N GLU A 38 -3.60 13.66 15.01
CA GLU A 38 -2.67 14.79 15.02
C GLU A 38 -3.37 16.14 15.29
N ALA A 39 -4.67 16.25 15.00
CA ALA A 39 -5.44 17.49 15.18
C ALA A 39 -6.04 17.67 16.59
N LEU A 40 -5.89 16.70 17.50
CA LEU A 40 -6.48 16.77 18.84
C LEU A 40 -5.85 17.89 19.70
N PRO A 41 -6.64 18.77 20.33
CA PRO A 41 -6.14 19.98 20.98
C PRO A 41 -5.59 19.79 22.40
N ASP A 42 -5.81 18.64 23.04
CA ASP A 42 -5.55 18.44 24.48
C ASP A 42 -4.15 17.88 24.83
N GLU A 43 -3.84 17.86 26.14
CA GLU A 43 -2.57 17.38 26.72
C GLU A 43 -2.33 15.89 26.38
N ALA A 44 -3.38 15.07 26.40
CA ALA A 44 -3.39 13.69 25.90
C ALA A 44 -3.10 13.66 24.39
N GLY A 45 -3.65 14.61 23.65
CA GLY A 45 -3.37 14.88 22.24
C GLY A 45 -1.91 15.20 21.94
N ARG A 46 -1.05 15.65 22.88
CA ARG A 46 0.40 15.82 22.58
C ARG A 46 1.12 14.48 22.39
N HIS A 47 0.87 13.52 23.28
CA HIS A 47 1.42 12.16 23.13
C HIS A 47 0.77 11.46 21.94
N MET A 48 -0.56 11.58 21.78
CA MET A 48 -1.28 11.04 20.62
C MET A 48 -0.75 11.60 19.30
N ARG A 49 -0.47 12.91 19.23
CA ARG A 49 0.16 13.56 18.06
C ARG A 49 1.50 12.97 17.71
N SER A 50 2.36 12.77 18.72
CA SER A 50 3.69 12.22 18.48
C SER A 50 3.62 10.79 17.96
N ILE A 51 2.76 9.95 18.55
CA ILE A 51 2.55 8.57 18.11
C ILE A 51 1.93 8.54 16.71
N ALA A 52 0.92 9.37 16.46
CA ALA A 52 0.22 9.43 15.19
C ALA A 52 1.16 9.88 14.06
N ARG A 53 2.03 10.87 14.33
CA ARG A 53 3.02 11.33 13.37
C ARG A 53 4.06 10.27 13.04
N SER A 54 4.60 9.57 14.04
CA SER A 54 5.55 8.48 13.82
C SER A 54 4.92 7.37 12.97
N ALA A 55 3.72 6.93 13.34
CA ALA A 55 2.98 5.92 12.58
C ALA A 55 2.69 6.38 11.14
N ARG A 56 2.38 7.66 10.92
CA ARG A 56 2.14 8.20 9.58
C ARG A 56 3.41 8.20 8.72
N CYS A 57 4.55 8.56 9.29
CA CYS A 57 5.83 8.50 8.57
C CYS A 57 6.18 7.06 8.15
N GLU A 58 6.03 6.09 9.05
CA GLU A 58 6.26 4.67 8.73
C GLU A 58 5.29 4.19 7.63
N LEU A 59 4.02 4.56 7.73
CA LEU A 59 3.02 4.19 6.74
C LEU A 59 3.31 4.79 5.36
N GLN A 60 3.81 6.03 5.30
CA GLN A 60 4.19 6.68 4.04
C GLN A 60 5.37 5.98 3.37
N LEU A 61 6.31 5.45 4.15
CA LEU A 61 7.42 4.65 3.61
C LEU A 61 6.90 3.33 3.03
N MET A 62 6.03 2.62 3.77
CA MET A 62 5.40 1.39 3.29
C MET A 62 4.55 1.63 2.03
N HIS A 63 3.81 2.74 1.98
CA HIS A 63 3.02 3.10 0.81
C HIS A 63 3.90 3.29 -0.43
N ALA A 64 5.04 3.98 -0.29
CA ALA A 64 5.99 4.17 -1.37
C ALA A 64 6.62 2.84 -1.86
N GLU A 65 6.86 1.89 -0.96
CA GLU A 65 7.33 0.54 -1.30
C GLU A 65 6.28 -0.25 -2.10
N VAL A 66 5.01 -0.23 -1.66
CA VAL A 66 3.91 -0.90 -2.35
C VAL A 66 3.66 -0.27 -3.73
N ASP A 67 3.67 1.06 -3.85
CA ASP A 67 3.55 1.75 -5.13
C ASP A 67 4.70 1.40 -6.08
N GLY A 68 5.93 1.30 -5.55
CA GLY A 68 7.10 0.88 -6.32
C GLY A 68 6.95 -0.55 -6.87
N LEU A 69 6.46 -1.49 -6.06
CA LEU A 69 6.22 -2.88 -6.46
C LEU A 69 5.08 -3.02 -7.47
N LEU A 70 3.99 -2.26 -7.31
CA LEU A 70 2.90 -2.24 -8.29
C LEU A 70 3.34 -1.62 -9.62
N GLY A 71 4.16 -0.57 -9.57
CA GLY A 71 4.73 0.06 -10.76
C GLY A 71 5.64 -0.87 -11.56
N THR A 72 6.44 -1.73 -10.91
CA THR A 72 7.32 -2.68 -11.62
C THR A 72 6.56 -3.86 -12.22
N VAL A 73 5.56 -4.40 -11.51
CA VAL A 73 4.70 -5.49 -12.02
C VAL A 73 3.90 -5.05 -13.25
N GLY A 74 3.46 -3.79 -13.31
CA GLY A 74 2.81 -3.22 -14.50
C GLY A 74 3.72 -3.08 -15.73
N VAL A 75 5.04 -2.98 -15.54
CA VAL A 75 6.01 -2.83 -16.64
C VAL A 75 6.43 -4.18 -17.22
N GLU A 76 6.59 -5.22 -16.39
CA GLU A 76 6.96 -6.56 -16.86
C GLU A 76 5.83 -7.26 -17.63
N GLY A 77 4.57 -6.97 -17.31
CA GLY A 77 3.40 -7.48 -18.03
C GLY A 77 3.21 -6.92 -19.45
N ILE A 78 3.80 -5.76 -19.76
CA ILE A 78 3.71 -5.12 -21.09
C ILE A 78 4.84 -5.60 -22.03
N GLN A 79 5.96 -6.09 -21.48
CA GLN A 79 7.12 -6.53 -22.27
C GLN A 79 7.04 -7.98 -22.75
N HIS A 80 6.06 -8.75 -22.28
CA HIS A 80 5.82 -10.15 -22.68
C HIS A 80 4.49 -10.36 -23.44
N ALA A 81 3.87 -9.29 -23.95
CA ALA A 81 2.64 -9.34 -24.75
C ALA A 81 2.92 -9.17 -26.26
#